data_AF-A0A7S1JAC0-F1
#
_entry.id   AF-A0A7S1JAC0-F1
#
_cell.length_a   1.000
_cell.length_b   1.000
_cell.length_c   1.000
_cell.angle_alpha   90.00
_cell.angle_beta   90.00
_cell.angle_gamma   90.00
#
_symmetry.space_group_name_H-M   'P 1'
#
loop_
_entity.id
_entity.type
_entity.pdbx_description
1 polymer ?
#
loop_
_entity_poly.entity_id
_entity_poly.type
_entity_poly.pdbx_seq_one_letter_code
_entity_poly.pdbx_strand_id
1 'polypeptide(L)'
;GDQLAVLQVANKAAGPEQADEFTVDDEQLLAVFGTFVGMALHAGRRGLCRKEREVLQRVCAVPSAVQETERFTQQVAEDVAALLTADRVALYLVNDGDARLQCYFGQQQGVVPCIGSVAGDAVTGGKVINLADCARDPRCTGELFTVGTDAQSLLAMPVLHGARVVAVVQAVRRKGPGARPFGKADEELLAVYTQCLSGVFSDWAMAQGPGLGAGGKSAELALWACEQEQ
;
A
#
# COMPACT_ATOMS: atom_id res chain seq x y z
N GLY A 1 4.03 -14.44 19.82
CA GLY A 1 5.11 -14.52 18.83
C GLY A 1 6.42 -14.59 19.56
N ASP A 2 7.40 -15.31 19.03
CA ASP A 2 8.73 -15.37 19.64
C ASP A 2 9.40 -14.00 19.60
N GLN A 3 9.97 -13.57 20.73
CA GLN A 3 10.74 -12.34 20.81
C GLN A 3 12.08 -12.54 20.07
N LEU A 4 12.28 -11.82 18.97
CA LEU A 4 13.48 -11.95 18.12
C LEU A 4 14.66 -11.11 18.65
N ALA A 5 14.41 -9.85 19.03
CA ALA A 5 15.37 -8.91 19.58
C ALA A 5 14.66 -7.71 20.23
N VAL A 6 15.43 -6.85 20.90
CA VAL A 6 14.97 -5.56 21.44
C VAL A 6 15.79 -4.45 20.77
N LEU A 7 15.11 -3.46 20.21
CA LEU A 7 15.73 -2.26 19.64
C LEU A 7 15.63 -1.14 20.69
N GLN A 8 16.77 -0.58 21.09
CA GLN A 8 16.83 0.48 22.10
C GLN A 8 17.50 1.72 21.50
N VAL A 9 16.86 2.86 21.67
CA VAL A 9 17.40 4.18 21.33
C VAL A 9 17.36 5.03 22.59
N ALA A 10 18.40 5.84 22.81
CA ALA A 10 18.56 6.66 24.00
C ALA A 10 19.11 8.04 23.61
N ASN A 11 18.81 9.04 24.44
CA ASN A 11 19.30 10.41 24.32
C ASN A 11 18.98 11.04 22.95
N LYS A 12 17.70 11.36 22.70
CA LYS A 12 17.31 12.08 21.49
C LYS A 12 18.07 13.40 21.40
N ALA A 13 18.77 13.63 20.29
CA ALA A 13 19.48 14.87 20.08
C ALA A 13 18.47 16.01 19.87
N ALA A 14 18.58 17.08 20.66
CA ALA A 14 17.73 18.26 20.49
C ALA A 14 18.02 18.95 19.15
N GLY A 15 16.98 19.15 18.35
CA GLY A 15 17.03 19.99 17.16
C GLY A 15 16.82 21.47 17.52
N PRO A 16 17.12 22.42 16.62
CA PRO A 16 16.96 23.86 16.89
C PRO A 16 15.53 24.29 17.23
N GLU A 17 14.51 23.47 16.93
CA GLU A 17 13.09 23.76 17.19
C GLU A 17 12.30 22.63 17.87
N GLN A 18 12.94 21.55 18.35
CA GLN A 18 12.24 20.41 18.99
C GLN A 18 12.85 20.01 20.33
N ALA A 19 11.97 19.74 21.30
CA ALA A 19 12.32 19.23 22.63
C ALA A 19 13.07 17.88 22.54
N ASP A 20 13.87 17.60 23.57
CA ASP A 20 14.70 16.41 23.79
C ASP A 20 13.90 15.13 24.12
N GLU A 21 12.62 15.09 23.75
CA GLU A 21 11.69 13.99 24.01
C GLU A 21 11.39 13.17 22.76
N PHE A 22 11.32 11.85 22.92
CA PHE A 22 10.85 10.95 21.87
C PHE A 22 9.36 11.18 21.61
N THR A 23 9.00 11.31 20.33
CA THR A 23 7.63 11.52 19.86
C THR A 23 7.03 10.21 19.36
N VAL A 24 5.71 10.22 19.13
CA VAL A 24 5.00 9.10 18.48
C VAL A 24 5.60 8.80 17.09
N ASP A 25 6.06 9.83 16.37
CA ASP A 25 6.72 9.66 15.07
C ASP A 25 8.06 8.89 15.22
N ASP A 26 8.81 9.15 16.30
CA ASP A 26 10.03 8.38 16.58
C ASP A 26 9.72 6.91 16.87
N GLU A 27 8.65 6.62 17.60
CA GLU A 27 8.21 5.24 17.87
C GLU A 27 7.84 4.50 16.58
N GLN A 28 7.15 5.18 15.68
CA GLN A 28 6.76 4.62 14.38
C GLN A 28 7.96 4.40 13.48
N LEU A 29 8.88 5.36 13.41
CA LEU A 29 10.14 5.22 12.69
C LEU A 29 10.96 4.05 13.27
N LEU A 30 11.02 3.94 14.60
CA LEU A 30 11.69 2.83 15.28
C LEU A 30 11.01 1.48 14.98
N ALA A 31 9.69 1.43 14.84
CA ALA A 31 8.95 0.23 14.46
C ALA A 31 9.26 -0.19 13.00
N VAL A 32 9.40 0.78 12.09
CA VAL A 32 9.84 0.52 10.71
C VAL A 32 11.27 -0.06 10.70
N PHE A 33 12.20 0.56 11.44
CA PHE A 33 13.56 0.02 11.63
C PHE A 33 13.55 -1.37 12.28
N GLY A 34 12.73 -1.58 13.30
CA GLY A 34 12.53 -2.87 13.96
C GLY A 34 12.05 -3.95 12.99
N THR A 35 11.24 -3.59 11.99
CA THR A 35 10.81 -4.52 10.93
C THR A 35 11.99 -4.93 10.05
N PHE A 36 12.85 -4.00 9.65
CA PHE A 36 14.08 -4.32 8.89
C PHE A 36 15.07 -5.18 9.68
N VAL A 37 15.30 -4.83 10.94
CA VAL A 37 16.18 -5.58 11.84
C VAL A 37 15.60 -6.97 12.13
N GLY A 38 14.28 -7.05 12.35
CA GLY A 38 13.55 -8.30 12.53
C GLY A 38 13.67 -9.23 11.33
N MET A 39 13.47 -8.70 10.11
CA MET A 39 13.70 -9.45 8.87
C MET A 39 15.14 -9.94 8.76
N ALA A 40 16.13 -9.06 8.99
CA ALA A 40 17.54 -9.40 8.90
C ALA A 40 17.96 -10.45 9.95
N LEU A 41 17.42 -10.39 11.16
CA LEU A 41 17.70 -11.34 12.24
C LEU A 41 16.96 -12.68 12.08
N HIS A 42 15.70 -12.64 11.61
CA HIS A 42 14.95 -13.86 11.27
C HIS A 42 15.67 -14.63 10.16
N ALA A 43 16.16 -13.89 9.17
CA ALA A 43 17.02 -14.39 8.12
C ALA A 43 18.43 -14.78 8.59
N GLY A 44 18.99 -14.16 9.62
CA GLY A 44 20.28 -14.58 10.20
C GLY A 44 20.25 -16.01 10.77
N ARG A 45 19.06 -16.50 11.15
CA ARG A 45 18.85 -17.88 11.64
C ARG A 45 18.56 -18.90 10.53
N ARG A 46 18.26 -18.49 9.28
CA ARG A 46 17.90 -19.38 8.15
C ARG A 46 18.46 -19.00 6.75
N GLY A 47 19.23 -17.92 6.64
CA GLY A 47 19.52 -17.18 5.40
C GLY A 47 18.35 -16.27 4.99
N LEU A 48 18.60 -15.04 4.50
CA LEU A 48 17.55 -14.25 3.84
C LEU A 48 17.13 -15.06 2.61
N CYS A 49 15.83 -15.34 2.44
CA CYS A 49 15.39 -15.77 1.13
C CYS A 49 15.58 -14.58 0.17
N ARG A 50 15.89 -14.85 -1.11
CA ARG A 50 16.16 -13.82 -2.12
C ARG A 50 15.11 -12.70 -2.13
N LYS A 51 13.84 -13.05 -1.87
CA LYS A 51 12.70 -12.14 -1.86
C LYS A 51 12.70 -11.15 -0.68
N GLU A 52 13.07 -11.57 0.52
CA GLU A 52 13.15 -10.67 1.70
C GLU A 52 14.24 -9.62 1.52
N ARG A 53 15.36 -10.00 0.88
CA ARG A 53 16.44 -9.05 0.55
C ARG A 53 16.00 -8.05 -0.52
N GLU A 54 15.23 -8.52 -1.51
CA GLU A 54 14.66 -7.66 -2.55
C GLU A 54 13.65 -6.65 -1.98
N VAL A 55 12.81 -7.06 -1.02
CA VAL A 55 11.91 -6.14 -0.28
C VAL A 55 12.73 -5.03 0.38
N LEU A 56 13.74 -5.41 1.17
CA LEU A 56 14.56 -4.47 1.92
C LEU A 56 15.32 -3.49 1.00
N GLN A 57 15.85 -3.97 -0.13
CA GLN A 57 16.51 -3.11 -1.12
C GLN A 57 15.57 -2.10 -1.77
N ARG A 58 14.34 -2.52 -2.11
CA ARG A 58 13.36 -1.66 -2.78
C ARG A 58 12.85 -0.56 -1.86
N VAL A 59 12.52 -0.91 -0.62
CA VAL A 59 12.05 0.07 0.36
C VAL A 59 13.13 1.10 0.70
N CYS A 60 14.38 0.70 0.90
CA CYS A 60 15.49 1.64 1.16
C CYS A 60 15.83 2.53 -0.06
N ALA A 61 15.40 2.15 -1.26
CA ALA A 61 15.61 2.92 -2.48
C ALA A 61 14.49 3.94 -2.74
N VAL A 62 13.39 3.91 -1.96
CA VAL A 62 12.37 4.97 -1.98
C VAL A 62 13.05 6.26 -1.50
N PRO A 63 13.28 7.25 -2.37
CA PRO A 63 14.03 8.44 -1.98
C PRO A 63 13.25 9.22 -0.91
N SER A 64 13.95 9.70 0.11
CA SER A 64 13.43 10.61 1.15
C SER A 64 12.98 11.99 0.64
N ALA A 65 12.96 12.18 -0.68
CA ALA A 65 12.51 13.39 -1.37
C ALA A 65 11.34 13.04 -2.31
N VAL A 66 10.19 12.63 -1.75
CA VAL A 66 8.97 12.46 -2.54
C VAL A 66 8.40 13.86 -2.81
N GLN A 67 8.71 14.44 -3.98
CA GLN A 67 8.08 15.68 -4.45
C GLN A 67 6.92 15.43 -5.44
N GLU A 68 6.69 14.20 -5.91
CA GLU A 68 5.60 13.88 -6.84
C GLU A 68 4.90 12.55 -6.46
N THR A 69 3.66 12.63 -5.97
CA THR A 69 2.80 11.47 -5.60
C THR A 69 2.76 10.39 -6.69
N GLU A 70 2.75 10.81 -7.96
CA GLU A 70 2.71 9.91 -9.12
C GLU A 70 3.92 8.99 -9.19
N ARG A 71 5.14 9.53 -9.03
CA ARG A 71 6.36 8.70 -9.10
C ARG A 71 6.45 7.72 -7.94
N PHE A 72 6.01 8.14 -6.75
CA PHE A 72 6.01 7.25 -5.59
C PHE A 72 5.01 6.11 -5.74
N THR A 73 3.77 6.42 -6.11
CA THR A 73 2.74 5.39 -6.35
C THR A 73 3.14 4.44 -7.48
N GLN A 74 3.78 4.94 -8.54
CA GLN A 74 4.34 4.11 -9.59
C GLN A 74 5.45 3.18 -9.09
N GLN A 75 6.41 3.70 -8.31
CA GLN A 75 7.49 2.89 -7.75
C GLN A 75 6.94 1.75 -6.87
N VAL A 76 5.97 2.06 -6.01
CA VAL A 76 5.30 1.05 -5.17
C VAL A 76 4.61 -0.01 -6.04
N ALA A 77 3.90 0.40 -7.08
CA ALA A 77 3.23 -0.53 -7.98
C ALA A 77 4.24 -1.47 -8.68
N GLU A 78 5.36 -0.94 -9.16
CA GLU A 78 6.43 -1.71 -9.80
C GLU A 78 7.11 -2.68 -8.82
N ASP A 79 7.33 -2.24 -7.58
CA ASP A 79 7.88 -3.06 -6.51
C ASP A 79 7.00 -4.25 -6.18
N VAL A 80 5.72 -3.99 -5.91
CA VAL A 80 4.75 -5.03 -5.56
C VAL A 80 4.53 -5.98 -6.74
N ALA A 81 4.47 -5.45 -7.97
CA ALA A 81 4.33 -6.27 -9.16
C ALA A 81 5.49 -7.26 -9.30
N ALA A 82 6.72 -6.80 -9.06
CA ALA A 82 7.88 -7.67 -9.09
C ALA A 82 7.92 -8.67 -7.92
N LEU A 83 7.63 -8.21 -6.70
CA LEU A 83 7.65 -9.04 -5.48
C LEU A 83 6.67 -10.21 -5.56
N LEU A 84 5.44 -9.93 -6.00
CA LEU A 84 4.36 -10.90 -6.04
C LEU A 84 4.21 -11.59 -7.40
N THR A 85 5.01 -11.18 -8.39
CA THR A 85 4.82 -11.54 -9.80
C THR A 85 3.40 -11.18 -10.27
N ALA A 86 2.86 -10.05 -9.79
CA ALA A 86 1.50 -9.62 -10.12
C ALA A 86 1.45 -9.00 -11.51
N ASP A 87 0.31 -9.16 -12.18
CA ASP A 87 0.07 -8.58 -13.50
C ASP A 87 -0.17 -7.07 -13.42
N ARG A 88 -1.03 -6.70 -12.48
CA ARG A 88 -1.49 -5.34 -12.23
C ARG A 88 -1.38 -5.02 -10.75
N VAL A 89 -1.00 -3.79 -10.44
CA VAL A 89 -1.01 -3.28 -9.06
C VAL A 89 -1.62 -1.89 -9.05
N ALA A 90 -2.58 -1.69 -8.15
CA ALA A 90 -3.20 -0.40 -7.90
C ALA A 90 -2.95 0.01 -6.45
N LEU A 91 -2.79 1.31 -6.23
CA LEU A 91 -2.76 1.93 -4.92
C LEU A 91 -4.00 2.78 -4.72
N TYR A 92 -4.61 2.70 -3.54
CA TYR A 92 -5.76 3.49 -3.15
C TYR A 92 -5.40 4.30 -1.94
N LEU A 93 -5.61 5.60 -2.01
CA LEU A 93 -5.29 6.54 -0.94
C LEU A 93 -6.57 6.93 -0.23
N VAL A 94 -6.53 6.87 1.10
CA VAL A 94 -7.69 7.10 1.95
C VAL A 94 -7.69 8.55 2.41
N ASN A 95 -8.76 9.28 2.12
CA ASN A 95 -8.99 10.60 2.69
C ASN A 95 -10.06 10.51 3.77
N ASP A 96 -9.82 11.13 4.93
CA ASP A 96 -10.74 11.01 6.06
C ASP A 96 -12.07 11.67 5.76
N GLY A 97 -13.15 10.92 5.96
CA GLY A 97 -14.52 11.40 5.75
C GLY A 97 -14.98 11.39 4.28
N ASP A 98 -14.14 10.98 3.32
CA ASP A 98 -14.57 10.80 1.94
C ASP A 98 -15.13 9.38 1.72
N ALA A 99 -16.25 9.30 1.01
CA ALA A 99 -16.81 8.03 0.55
C ALA A 99 -16.09 7.49 -0.70
N ARG A 100 -15.02 8.17 -1.14
CA ARG A 100 -14.26 7.89 -2.36
C ARG A 100 -12.79 7.70 -2.05
N LEU A 101 -12.18 6.76 -2.77
CA LEU A 101 -10.75 6.45 -2.71
C LEU A 101 -10.08 6.95 -3.98
N GLN A 102 -9.03 7.75 -3.83
CA GLN A 102 -8.21 8.14 -4.97
C GLN A 102 -7.32 6.97 -5.34
N CYS A 103 -7.35 6.52 -6.59
CA CYS A 103 -6.59 5.35 -7.03
C CYS A 103 -5.55 5.69 -8.10
N TYR A 104 -4.42 4.98 -8.04
CA TYR A 104 -3.30 5.07 -8.95
C TYR A 104 -3.01 3.68 -9.51
N PHE A 105 -2.99 3.54 -10.84
CA PHE A 105 -2.75 2.29 -11.53
C PHE A 105 -1.93 2.55 -12.80
N GLY A 106 -0.71 2.02 -12.86
CA GLY A 106 0.21 2.35 -13.95
C GLY A 106 0.44 3.86 -14.06
N GLN A 107 0.13 4.44 -15.21
CA GLN A 107 0.19 5.90 -15.46
C GLN A 107 -1.18 6.59 -15.31
N GLN A 108 -2.19 5.86 -14.85
CA GLN A 108 -3.57 6.34 -14.77
C GLN A 108 -3.95 6.64 -13.32
N GLN A 109 -4.83 7.63 -13.19
CA GLN A 109 -5.46 8.01 -11.93
C GLN A 109 -6.97 7.91 -12.08
N GLY A 110 -7.64 7.63 -10.97
CA GLY A 110 -9.09 7.54 -10.93
C GLY A 110 -9.62 7.68 -9.52
N VAL A 111 -10.91 7.44 -9.40
CA VAL A 111 -11.62 7.47 -8.12
C VAL A 111 -12.56 6.27 -8.07
N VAL A 112 -12.53 5.55 -6.96
CA VAL A 112 -13.34 4.35 -6.73
C VAL A 112 -14.17 4.56 -5.46
N PRO A 113 -15.44 4.10 -5.41
CA PRO A 113 -16.23 4.19 -4.20
C PRO A 113 -15.63 3.33 -3.07
N CYS A 114 -15.63 3.86 -1.85
CA CYS A 114 -15.22 3.09 -0.68
C CYS A 114 -16.24 1.96 -0.40
N ILE A 115 -17.54 2.27 -0.42
CA ILE A 115 -18.57 1.25 -0.23
C ILE A 115 -18.75 0.45 -1.52
N GLY A 116 -18.67 -0.87 -1.42
CA GLY A 116 -18.90 -1.78 -2.55
C GLY A 116 -17.68 -2.08 -3.42
N SER A 117 -16.47 -1.69 -2.98
CA SER A 117 -15.20 -2.11 -3.58
C SER A 117 -14.40 -3.01 -2.62
N VAL A 118 -13.49 -3.83 -3.15
CA VAL A 118 -12.60 -4.66 -2.31
C VAL A 118 -11.64 -3.76 -1.53
N ALA A 119 -11.12 -2.72 -2.20
CA ALA A 119 -10.26 -1.74 -1.54
C ALA A 119 -10.96 -1.08 -0.34
N GLY A 120 -12.20 -0.61 -0.48
CA GLY A 120 -12.89 0.04 0.64
C GLY A 120 -13.34 -0.90 1.75
N ASP A 121 -13.61 -2.18 1.46
CA ASP A 121 -13.79 -3.19 2.52
C ASP A 121 -12.46 -3.45 3.27
N ALA A 122 -11.31 -3.41 2.59
CA ALA A 122 -10.01 -3.49 3.24
C ALA A 122 -9.74 -2.26 4.11
N VAL A 123 -10.16 -1.07 3.67
CA VAL A 123 -10.12 0.18 4.48
C VAL A 123 -10.99 0.05 5.72
N THR A 124 -12.25 -0.31 5.55
CA THR A 124 -13.25 -0.36 6.64
C THR A 124 -12.92 -1.47 7.64
N GLY A 125 -12.47 -2.63 7.15
CA GLY A 125 -12.14 -3.78 7.97
C GLY A 125 -10.75 -3.71 8.60
N GLY A 126 -9.82 -2.90 8.05
CA GLY A 126 -8.42 -2.86 8.46
C GLY A 126 -7.71 -4.21 8.30
N LYS A 127 -8.18 -5.06 7.39
CA LYS A 127 -7.73 -6.45 7.22
C LYS A 127 -7.43 -6.76 5.76
N VAL A 128 -6.49 -7.68 5.56
CA VAL A 128 -6.17 -8.23 4.25
C VAL A 128 -7.39 -8.92 3.65
N ILE A 129 -7.61 -8.72 2.34
CA ILE A 129 -8.60 -9.44 1.56
C ILE A 129 -7.87 -10.16 0.42
N ASN A 130 -7.98 -11.49 0.40
CA ASN A 130 -7.38 -12.32 -0.63
C ASN A 130 -8.48 -13.12 -1.34
N LEU A 131 -8.74 -12.74 -2.59
CA LEU A 131 -9.74 -13.36 -3.45
C LEU A 131 -9.05 -14.29 -4.43
N ALA A 132 -9.36 -15.58 -4.33
CA ALA A 132 -8.88 -16.58 -5.27
C ALA A 132 -9.63 -16.57 -6.62
N ASP A 133 -10.84 -16.00 -6.63
CA ASP A 133 -11.71 -15.88 -7.80
C ASP A 133 -12.46 -14.54 -7.76
N CYS A 134 -11.95 -13.54 -8.50
CA CYS A 134 -12.57 -12.22 -8.57
C CYS A 134 -13.92 -12.21 -9.27
N ALA A 135 -14.16 -13.15 -10.20
CA ALA A 135 -15.41 -13.17 -10.98
C ALA A 135 -16.62 -13.51 -10.10
N ARG A 136 -16.38 -14.13 -8.93
CA ARG A 136 -17.41 -14.50 -7.96
C ARG A 136 -17.66 -13.45 -6.90
N ASP A 137 -16.86 -12.38 -6.88
CA ASP A 137 -16.98 -11.31 -5.89
C ASP A 137 -17.58 -10.04 -6.53
N PRO A 138 -18.81 -9.65 -6.17
CA PRO A 138 -19.46 -8.49 -6.78
C PRO A 138 -18.72 -7.17 -6.52
N ARG A 139 -17.86 -7.10 -5.50
CA ARG A 139 -17.07 -5.90 -5.19
C ARG A 139 -16.01 -5.61 -6.25
N CYS A 140 -15.54 -6.63 -6.97
CA CYS A 140 -14.59 -6.45 -8.07
C CYS A 140 -15.19 -5.65 -9.24
N THR A 141 -16.53 -5.67 -9.40
CA THR A 141 -17.22 -4.86 -10.43
C THR A 141 -17.15 -3.37 -10.12
N GLY A 142 -17.17 -2.99 -8.84
CA GLY A 142 -17.13 -1.59 -8.39
C GLY A 142 -15.79 -0.87 -8.65
N GLU A 143 -14.76 -1.62 -9.05
CA GLU A 143 -13.41 -1.10 -9.30
C GLU A 143 -12.79 -1.70 -10.57
N LEU A 144 -13.62 -2.02 -11.57
CA LEU A 144 -13.18 -2.56 -12.86
C LEU A 144 -12.09 -1.71 -13.54
N PHE A 145 -12.10 -0.40 -13.31
CA PHE A 145 -11.08 0.51 -13.84
C PHE A 145 -9.66 0.11 -13.43
N THR A 146 -9.46 -0.29 -12.17
CA THR A 146 -8.16 -0.70 -11.64
C THR A 146 -7.96 -2.22 -11.68
N VAL A 147 -9.03 -2.99 -11.50
CA VAL A 147 -8.99 -4.46 -11.44
C VAL A 147 -8.93 -5.09 -12.82
N GLY A 148 -9.60 -4.49 -13.81
CA GLY A 148 -9.75 -5.04 -15.15
C GLY A 148 -10.79 -6.17 -15.22
N THR A 149 -11.39 -6.35 -16.40
CA THR A 149 -12.44 -7.35 -16.65
C THR A 149 -11.92 -8.78 -16.68
N ASP A 150 -10.61 -8.96 -16.83
CA ASP A 150 -9.94 -10.26 -16.92
C ASP A 150 -9.39 -10.73 -15.56
N ALA A 151 -9.69 -10.02 -14.46
CA ALA A 151 -9.19 -10.34 -13.13
C ALA A 151 -9.59 -11.75 -12.68
N GLN A 152 -8.60 -12.55 -12.28
CA GLN A 152 -8.80 -13.92 -11.80
C GLN A 152 -8.63 -14.02 -10.29
N SER A 153 -7.61 -13.36 -9.75
CA SER A 153 -7.35 -13.29 -8.31
C SER A 153 -6.91 -11.90 -7.92
N LEU A 154 -7.10 -11.54 -6.66
CA LEU A 154 -6.83 -10.20 -6.15
C LEU A 154 -6.41 -10.29 -4.68
N LEU A 155 -5.36 -9.56 -4.33
CA LEU A 155 -4.89 -9.41 -2.96
C LEU A 155 -4.87 -7.93 -2.61
N ALA A 156 -5.74 -7.51 -1.69
CA ALA A 156 -5.79 -6.16 -1.16
C ALA A 156 -5.21 -6.13 0.26
N MET A 157 -4.16 -5.33 0.45
CA MET A 157 -3.45 -5.17 1.70
C MET A 157 -3.61 -3.73 2.22
N PRO A 158 -4.25 -3.51 3.37
CA PRO A 158 -4.30 -2.18 3.97
C PRO A 158 -2.92 -1.74 4.47
N VAL A 159 -2.60 -0.48 4.26
CA VAL A 159 -1.44 0.21 4.82
C VAL A 159 -1.91 0.93 6.08
N LEU A 160 -1.42 0.47 7.24
CA LEU A 160 -1.81 1.03 8.52
C LEU A 160 -0.78 2.04 9.01
N HIS A 161 -1.25 3.17 9.51
CA HIS A 161 -0.48 4.13 10.30
C HIS A 161 -1.10 4.23 11.70
N GLY A 162 -0.42 3.65 12.69
CA GLY A 162 -1.04 3.36 13.99
C GLY A 162 -2.26 2.45 13.81
N ALA A 163 -3.43 2.90 14.29
CA ALA A 163 -4.70 2.18 14.16
C ALA A 163 -5.52 2.57 12.90
N ARG A 164 -5.03 3.51 12.09
CA ARG A 164 -5.75 4.06 10.94
C ARG A 164 -5.25 3.45 9.64
N VAL A 165 -6.16 3.12 8.73
CA VAL A 165 -5.79 2.76 7.34
C VAL A 165 -5.59 4.04 6.53
N VAL A 166 -4.40 4.23 5.97
CA VAL A 166 -4.04 5.43 5.19
C VAL A 166 -4.00 5.15 3.68
N ALA A 167 -3.82 3.89 3.30
CA ALA A 167 -3.85 3.46 1.91
C ALA A 167 -4.21 1.96 1.82
N VAL A 168 -4.49 1.49 0.60
CA VAL A 168 -4.58 0.06 0.27
C VAL A 168 -3.70 -0.21 -0.95
N VAL A 169 -2.88 -1.24 -0.88
CA VAL A 169 -2.13 -1.77 -2.02
C VAL A 169 -2.85 -3.01 -2.52
N GLN A 170 -3.23 -3.02 -3.79
CA GLN A 170 -3.97 -4.11 -4.40
C GLN A 170 -3.17 -4.73 -5.55
N ALA A 171 -2.84 -6.01 -5.44
CA ALA A 171 -2.24 -6.79 -6.51
C ALA A 171 -3.32 -7.63 -7.19
N VAL A 172 -3.34 -7.62 -8.52
CA VAL A 172 -4.34 -8.32 -9.33
C VAL A 172 -3.65 -9.29 -10.27
N ARG A 173 -4.07 -10.55 -10.17
CA ARG A 173 -3.62 -11.71 -10.94
C ARG A 173 -2.12 -11.96 -10.83
N ARG A 174 -1.71 -13.22 -10.76
CA ARG A 174 -0.29 -13.57 -10.94
C ARG A 174 0.03 -13.75 -12.43
N LYS A 175 1.20 -13.27 -12.87
CA LYS A 175 1.70 -13.45 -14.24
C LYS A 175 2.06 -14.92 -14.51
N GLY A 176 1.85 -15.34 -15.75
CA GLY A 176 2.28 -16.63 -16.28
C GLY A 176 1.12 -17.60 -16.60
N PRO A 177 1.34 -18.55 -17.52
CA PRO A 177 0.31 -19.53 -17.88
C PRO A 177 0.00 -20.46 -16.70
N GLY A 178 -1.30 -20.65 -16.41
CA GLY A 178 -1.76 -21.48 -15.29
C GLY A 178 -1.42 -20.90 -13.91
N ALA A 179 -1.24 -19.58 -13.82
CA ALA A 179 -0.91 -18.91 -12.57
C ALA A 179 -1.95 -19.19 -11.47
N ARG A 180 -1.45 -19.62 -10.31
CA ARG A 180 -2.28 -19.83 -9.12
C ARG A 180 -2.67 -18.49 -8.47
N PRO A 181 -3.76 -18.46 -7.68
CA PRO A 181 -4.07 -17.35 -6.79
C PRO A 181 -2.94 -17.01 -5.81
N PHE A 182 -2.98 -15.80 -5.25
CA PHE A 182 -2.08 -15.37 -4.19
C PHE A 182 -2.27 -16.26 -2.95
N GLY A 183 -1.15 -16.73 -2.38
CA GLY A 183 -1.16 -17.56 -1.18
C GLY A 183 -0.67 -16.81 0.05
N LYS A 184 -0.65 -17.51 1.18
CA LYS A 184 -0.19 -16.95 2.47
C LYS A 184 1.21 -16.34 2.43
N ALA A 185 2.15 -16.93 1.69
CA ALA A 185 3.48 -16.38 1.53
C ALA A 185 3.48 -15.04 0.76
N ASP A 186 2.53 -14.84 -0.16
CA ASP A 186 2.37 -13.59 -0.88
C ASP A 186 1.75 -12.51 0.05
N GLU A 187 0.80 -12.89 0.90
CA GLU A 187 0.26 -12.03 1.97
C GLU A 187 1.35 -11.57 2.94
N GLU A 188 2.19 -12.49 3.42
CA GLU A 188 3.30 -12.19 4.36
C GLU A 188 4.31 -11.22 3.74
N LEU A 189 4.70 -11.44 2.48
CA LEU A 189 5.61 -10.54 1.76
C LEU A 189 5.01 -9.14 1.55
N LEU A 190 3.75 -9.08 1.13
CA LEU A 190 3.08 -7.80 0.90
C LEU A 190 2.88 -7.03 2.21
N ALA A 191 2.51 -7.72 3.29
CA ALA A 191 2.32 -7.11 4.60
C ALA A 191 3.60 -6.42 5.09
N VAL A 192 4.74 -7.10 4.97
CA VAL A 192 6.06 -6.53 5.30
C VAL A 192 6.35 -5.29 4.45
N TYR A 193 6.12 -5.35 3.14
CA TYR A 193 6.34 -4.21 2.26
C TYR A 193 5.43 -3.03 2.61
N THR A 194 4.13 -3.26 2.84
CA THR A 194 3.18 -2.21 3.23
C THR A 194 3.47 -1.62 4.60
N GLN A 195 3.98 -2.40 5.55
CA GLN A 195 4.41 -1.91 6.86
C GLN A 195 5.47 -0.81 6.71
N CYS A 196 6.40 -0.99 5.77
CA CYS A 196 7.44 -0.01 5.50
C CYS A 196 6.91 1.27 4.83
N LEU A 197 5.82 1.18 4.07
CA LEU A 197 5.22 2.34 3.42
C LEU A 197 4.47 3.24 4.42
N SER A 198 4.07 2.71 5.58
CA SER A 198 3.30 3.42 6.60
C SER A 198 3.87 4.79 6.98
N GLY A 199 5.18 4.85 7.24
CA GLY A 199 5.86 6.10 7.62
C GLY A 199 6.03 7.08 6.46
N VAL A 200 5.96 6.62 5.21
CA VAL A 200 6.02 7.49 4.02
C VAL A 200 4.64 8.08 3.74
N PHE A 201 3.58 7.28 3.95
CA PHE A 201 2.21 7.74 3.75
C PHE A 201 1.71 8.69 4.83
N SER A 202 2.28 8.69 6.04
CA SER A 202 1.92 9.67 7.08
C SER A 202 2.35 11.08 6.72
N ASP A 203 3.60 11.25 6.27
CA ASP A 203 4.11 12.55 5.82
C ASP A 203 3.26 13.08 4.64
N TRP A 204 2.82 12.16 3.77
CA TRP A 204 1.96 12.46 2.63
C TRP A 204 0.52 12.81 3.04
N ALA A 205 -0.11 12.03 3.92
CA ALA A 205 -1.48 12.27 4.40
C ALA A 205 -1.57 13.57 5.21
N MET A 206 -0.51 13.91 5.93
CA MET A 206 -0.39 15.16 6.69
C MET A 206 -0.11 16.36 5.78
N ALA A 207 0.67 16.19 4.70
CA ALA A 207 0.97 17.27 3.74
C ALA A 207 -0.25 17.69 2.89
N GLN A 208 -1.26 16.83 2.71
CA GLN A 208 -2.42 17.17 1.88
C GLN A 208 -3.52 17.97 2.59
N GLY A 209 -3.52 18.04 3.92
CA GLY A 209 -4.55 18.76 4.69
C GLY A 209 -6.00 18.28 4.42
N PRO A 210 -6.99 18.70 5.22
CA PRO A 210 -8.39 18.26 5.07
C PRO A 210 -9.14 18.93 3.90
N GLY A 211 -8.46 19.36 2.83
CA GLY A 211 -9.16 19.98 1.71
C GLY A 211 -8.28 20.34 0.55
N LEU A 212 -8.27 19.49 -0.48
CA LEU A 212 -7.99 19.87 -1.87
C LEU A 212 -8.43 18.74 -2.83
N GLY A 213 -9.74 18.47 -2.84
CA GLY A 213 -10.41 17.65 -3.85
C GLY A 213 -11.27 18.51 -4.78
N ALA A 214 -10.78 19.67 -5.24
CA ALA A 214 -11.52 20.52 -6.17
C ALA A 214 -10.58 21.42 -6.98
N GLY A 215 -9.84 20.85 -7.94
CA GLY A 215 -9.00 21.67 -8.79
C GLY A 215 -8.07 20.89 -9.71
N GLY A 216 -8.63 20.13 -10.64
CA GLY A 216 -7.82 19.54 -11.71
C GLY A 216 -8.48 18.33 -12.36
N LYS A 217 -9.08 18.56 -13.53
CA LYS A 217 -9.48 17.53 -14.51
C LYS A 217 -10.51 16.46 -14.07
N SER A 218 -11.41 16.78 -13.14
CA SER A 218 -12.54 15.89 -12.80
C SER A 218 -13.65 15.87 -13.87
N ALA A 219 -13.63 16.79 -14.84
CA ALA A 219 -14.70 16.93 -15.85
C ALA A 219 -14.58 15.98 -17.05
N GLU A 220 -13.39 15.46 -17.39
CA GLU A 220 -13.22 14.57 -18.55
C GLU A 220 -13.50 13.09 -18.24
N LEU A 221 -13.31 12.64 -17.00
CA LEU A 221 -13.56 11.25 -16.60
C LEU A 221 -15.05 10.93 -16.39
N ALA A 222 -15.87 11.93 -16.07
CA ALA A 222 -17.32 11.76 -15.93
C ALA A 222 -18.03 11.56 -17.28
N LEU A 223 -17.45 12.05 -18.38
CA LEU A 223 -18.02 11.90 -19.72
C LEU A 223 -17.82 10.49 -20.28
N TRP A 224 -16.72 9.82 -19.93
CA TRP A 224 -16.41 8.47 -20.44
C TRP A 224 -17.32 7.37 -19.84
N ALA A 225 -17.74 7.52 -18.58
CA ALA A 225 -18.63 6.54 -17.92
C ALA A 225 -20.08 6.60 -18.47
N CYS A 226 -20.51 7.73 -19.04
CA CYS A 226 -21.85 7.90 -19.59
C CYS A 226 -21.97 7.34 -21.03
N GLU A 227 -20.86 7.24 -21.77
CA GLU A 227 -20.84 6.76 -23.16
C GLU A 227 -20.79 5.23 -23.30
N GLN A 228 -20.62 4.47 -22.22
CA GLN A 228 -20.61 3.00 -22.24
C GLN A 228 -21.95 2.37 -21.81
N GLU A 229 -22.96 3.19 -21.47
CA GLU A 229 -24.33 2.74 -21.11
C GLU A 229 -25.40 3.10 -22.17
N GLN A 230 -25.00 3.45 -23.41
CA GLN A 230 -25.90 3.57 -24.58
C GLN A 230 -25.56 2.54 -25.65
#